data_AF-A0A954HRN8-F1
#
_entry.id   AF-A0A954HRN8-F1
#
_cell.length_a   1.000
_cell.length_b   1.000
_cell.length_c   1.000
_cell.angle_alpha   90.00
_cell.angle_beta   90.00
_cell.angle_gamma   90.00
#
_symmetry.space_group_name_H-M   'P 1'
#
loop_
_entity.id
_entity.type
_entity.pdbx_description
1 polymer ?
#
loop_
_entity_poly.entity_id
_entity_poly.type
_entity_poly.pdbx_seq_one_letter_code
_entity_poly.pdbx_strand_id
1 'polypeptide(L)'
;MTGSLQSKPLTQAERVVSETEVTIGGRRLPSGFFLAPLAGYTHHAFRVMLRRLGGLGLATTDLVQAQMLVSGTRKSLELVATSPEDRPLSVQIYSGVSEHLVRAARWLEERGYQRIDINMGCPM
;
A
#
# COMPACT_ATOMS: atom_id res chain seq x y z
N MET A 1 22.20 -17.27 34.33
CA MET A 1 22.82 -16.06 33.77
C MET A 1 21.86 -15.44 32.75
N THR A 2 20.92 -14.63 33.22
CA THR A 2 19.94 -13.93 32.38
C THR A 2 20.55 -12.61 31.94
N GLY A 3 21.27 -12.61 30.82
CA GLY A 3 21.76 -11.37 30.20
C GLY A 3 20.57 -10.56 29.71
N SER A 4 20.23 -9.48 30.40
CA SER A 4 19.28 -8.50 29.89
C SER A 4 19.85 -7.94 28.59
N LEU A 5 19.22 -8.25 27.47
CA LEU A 5 19.46 -7.59 26.19
C LEU A 5 19.13 -6.11 26.39
N GLN A 6 20.14 -5.30 26.71
CA GLN A 6 20.01 -3.85 26.66
C GLN A 6 19.80 -3.49 25.19
N SER A 7 18.58 -3.12 24.83
CA SER A 7 18.27 -2.64 23.49
C SER A 7 19.14 -1.44 23.18
N LYS A 8 19.93 -1.54 22.10
CA LYS A 8 20.78 -0.45 21.61
C LYS A 8 19.90 0.80 21.38
N PRO A 9 20.37 2.01 21.74
CA PRO A 9 19.59 3.22 21.55
C PRO A 9 19.32 3.47 20.06
N LEU A 10 18.06 3.80 19.73
CA LEU A 10 17.63 4.14 18.38
C LEU A 10 18.41 5.35 17.85
N THR A 11 18.84 5.28 16.59
CA THR A 11 19.35 6.40 15.82
C THR A 11 18.27 7.48 15.66
N GLN A 12 18.68 8.72 15.34
CA GLN A 12 17.73 9.82 15.13
C GLN A 12 16.69 9.52 14.04
N ALA A 13 17.09 8.84 12.96
CA ALA A 13 16.17 8.42 11.91
C ALA A 13 15.16 7.37 12.42
N GLU A 14 15.62 6.39 13.19
CA GLU A 14 14.73 5.38 13.79
C GLU A 14 13.75 5.99 14.81
N ARG A 15 14.17 7.02 15.55
CA ARG A 15 13.29 7.77 16.45
C ARG A 15 12.18 8.50 15.70
N VAL A 16 12.53 9.26 14.66
CA VAL A 16 11.56 9.98 13.82
C VAL A 16 10.55 9.01 13.20
N VAL A 17 11.01 7.86 12.72
CA VAL A 17 10.11 6.82 12.20
C VAL A 17 9.16 6.33 13.30
N SER A 18 9.67 6.01 14.50
CA SER A 18 8.84 5.51 15.61
C SER A 18 7.83 6.54 16.15
N GLU A 19 8.17 7.82 16.14
CA GLU A 19 7.29 8.91 16.61
C GLU A 19 6.15 9.21 15.62
N THR A 20 6.20 8.62 14.42
CA THR A 20 5.19 8.83 13.37
C THR A 20 4.29 7.62 13.16
N GLU A 21 4.28 6.61 14.02
CA GLU A 21 3.33 5.50 13.89
C GLU A 21 1.88 6.01 13.82
N VAL A 22 1.12 5.51 12.84
CA VAL A 22 -0.29 5.89 12.61
C VAL A 22 -1.18 4.67 12.69
N THR A 23 -2.35 4.80 13.31
CA THR A 23 -3.39 3.76 13.28
C THR A 23 -4.56 4.19 12.40
N ILE A 24 -4.92 3.38 11.40
CA ILE A 24 -6.06 3.62 10.51
C ILE A 24 -6.97 2.39 10.54
N GLY A 25 -8.24 2.57 10.93
CA GLY A 25 -9.22 1.47 10.98
C GLY A 25 -8.76 0.29 11.83
N GLY A 26 -8.09 0.55 12.97
CA GLY A 26 -7.53 -0.48 13.85
C GLY A 26 -6.24 -1.15 13.36
N ARG A 27 -5.71 -0.74 12.20
CA ARG A 27 -4.45 -1.26 11.64
C ARG A 27 -3.31 -0.29 11.93
N ARG A 28 -2.27 -0.78 12.58
CA ARG A 28 -1.04 -0.01 12.86
C ARG A 28 -0.16 0.04 11.61
N LEU A 29 0.31 1.22 11.25
CA LEU A 29 1.30 1.46 10.21
C LEU A 29 2.63 1.82 10.86
N PRO A 30 3.77 1.29 10.35
CA PRO A 30 5.06 1.40 11.02
C PRO A 30 5.68 2.81 10.98
N SER A 31 5.09 3.73 10.21
CA SER A 31 5.47 5.14 10.15
C SER A 31 4.35 5.97 9.50
N GLY A 32 4.49 7.30 9.56
CA GLY A 32 3.58 8.26 8.93
C GLY A 32 3.97 8.62 7.50
N PHE A 33 4.98 7.96 6.92
CA PHE A 33 5.44 8.22 5.57
C PHE A 33 4.73 7.30 4.58
N PHE A 34 3.88 7.87 3.73
CA PHE A 34 3.10 7.11 2.75
C PHE A 34 3.56 7.40 1.33
N LEU A 35 3.78 6.35 0.55
CA LEU A 35 4.07 6.47 -0.87
C LEU A 35 2.76 6.74 -1.62
N ALA A 36 2.64 7.94 -2.18
CA ALA A 36 1.53 8.34 -3.02
C ALA A 36 1.41 7.46 -4.28
N PRO A 37 0.20 7.19 -4.78
CA PRO A 37 -0.01 6.50 -6.05
C PRO A 37 0.44 7.40 -7.21
N LEU A 38 1.33 6.91 -8.06
CA LEU A 38 1.91 7.67 -9.17
C LEU A 38 1.81 6.84 -10.44
N ALA A 39 1.00 7.32 -11.39
CA ALA A 39 0.75 6.61 -12.64
C ALA A 39 2.02 6.35 -13.44
N GLY A 40 2.32 5.08 -13.72
CA GLY A 40 3.54 4.62 -14.40
C GLY A 40 4.75 4.40 -13.48
N TYR A 41 4.65 4.70 -12.18
CA TYR A 41 5.80 4.65 -11.26
C TYR A 41 5.59 3.69 -10.09
N THR A 42 4.42 3.66 -9.44
CA THR A 42 4.21 2.84 -8.24
C THR A 42 3.90 1.37 -8.53
N HIS A 43 4.64 0.77 -9.47
CA HIS A 43 4.64 -0.66 -9.76
C HIS A 43 5.36 -1.48 -8.67
N HIS A 44 5.15 -2.80 -8.67
CA HIS A 44 5.61 -3.69 -7.59
C HIS A 44 7.11 -3.57 -7.27
N ALA A 45 7.98 -3.61 -8.29
CA ALA A 45 9.42 -3.53 -8.10
C ALA A 45 9.86 -2.23 -7.41
N PHE A 46 9.29 -1.09 -7.81
CA PHE A 46 9.58 0.20 -7.19
C PHE A 46 9.18 0.24 -5.71
N ARG A 47 7.98 -0.28 -5.39
CA ARG A 47 7.51 -0.32 -3.99
C ARG A 47 8.41 -1.22 -3.13
N VAL A 48 8.82 -2.39 -3.63
CA VAL A 48 9.76 -3.28 -2.92
C VAL A 48 11.11 -2.61 -2.69
N MET A 49 11.64 -1.88 -3.68
CA MET A 49 12.88 -1.13 -3.51
C MET A 49 12.77 -0.08 -2.39
N LEU A 50 11.67 0.67 -2.34
CA LEU A 50 11.44 1.64 -1.26
C LEU A 50 11.27 0.97 0.10
N ARG A 51 10.64 -0.21 0.17
CA ARG A 51 10.56 -1.00 1.42
C ARG A 51 11.94 -1.34 1.96
N ARG A 52 12.88 -1.71 1.08
CA ARG A 52 14.25 -2.07 1.45
C ARG A 52 15.08 -0.88 1.94
N LEU A 53 14.76 0.34 1.52
CA LEU A 53 15.37 1.55 2.06
C LEU A 53 14.90 1.88 3.48
N GLY A 54 13.72 1.39 3.87
CA GLY A 54 13.15 1.58 5.20
C GLY A 54 12.31 2.85 5.34
N GLY A 55 11.68 3.01 6.51
CA GLY A 55 10.86 4.18 6.85
C GLY A 55 9.49 4.26 6.18
N LEU A 56 9.17 3.43 5.19
CA LEU A 56 7.88 3.44 4.50
C LEU A 56 6.76 2.83 5.35
N GLY A 57 5.72 3.62 5.64
CA GLY A 57 4.55 3.24 6.42
C GLY A 57 3.53 2.47 5.59
N LEU A 58 3.07 3.08 4.52
CA LEU A 58 2.06 2.55 3.60
C LEU A 58 2.50 2.81 2.16
N ALA A 59 2.35 1.81 1.31
CA ALA A 59 2.47 1.99 -0.13
C ALA A 59 1.09 1.90 -0.75
N THR A 60 0.86 2.66 -1.81
CA THR A 60 -0.33 2.52 -2.65
C THR A 60 0.09 2.08 -4.05
N THR A 61 -0.69 1.22 -4.69
CA THR A 61 -0.44 0.82 -6.08
C THR A 61 -0.49 2.01 -7.02
N ASP A 62 -0.13 1.77 -8.27
CA ASP A 62 -0.58 2.59 -9.39
C ASP A 62 -2.13 2.65 -9.47
N LEU A 63 -2.67 3.52 -10.32
CA LEU A 63 -4.08 3.77 -10.52
C LEU A 63 -4.72 2.65 -11.38
N VAL A 64 -5.67 1.90 -10.80
CA VAL A 64 -6.30 0.75 -11.46
C VAL A 64 -7.76 1.03 -11.82
N GLN A 65 -8.11 0.88 -13.09
CA GLN A 65 -9.51 1.02 -13.50
C GLN A 65 -10.34 -0.19 -13.03
N ALA A 66 -11.42 0.07 -12.30
CA ALA A 66 -12.20 -0.96 -11.61
C ALA A 66 -12.74 -2.05 -12.55
N GLN A 67 -13.28 -1.68 -13.71
CA GLN A 67 -13.84 -2.64 -14.66
C GLN A 67 -12.74 -3.51 -15.32
N MET A 68 -11.59 -2.92 -15.70
CA MET A 68 -10.45 -3.68 -16.20
C MET A 68 -9.92 -4.70 -15.18
N LEU A 69 -9.90 -4.33 -13.89
CA LEU A 69 -9.47 -5.22 -12.82
C LEU A 69 -10.40 -6.43 -12.69
N VAL A 70 -11.72 -6.19 -12.65
CA VAL A 70 -12.70 -7.28 -12.55
C VAL A 70 -12.69 -8.17 -13.79
N SER A 71 -12.44 -7.60 -14.97
CA SER A 71 -12.26 -8.35 -16.22
C SER A 71 -10.94 -9.11 -16.31
N GLY A 72 -10.04 -8.98 -15.33
CA GLY A 72 -8.78 -9.73 -15.27
C GLY A 72 -7.81 -9.39 -16.38
N THR A 73 -7.83 -8.16 -16.89
CA THR A 73 -6.90 -7.76 -17.96
C THR A 73 -5.46 -7.87 -17.47
N ARG A 74 -4.55 -8.36 -18.32
CA ARG A 74 -3.11 -8.50 -17.96
C ARG A 74 -2.54 -7.23 -17.33
N LYS A 75 -2.79 -6.07 -17.95
CA LYS A 75 -2.34 -4.77 -17.44
C LYS A 75 -2.85 -4.50 -16.03
N SER A 76 -4.15 -4.71 -15.77
CA SER A 76 -4.71 -4.47 -14.42
C SER A 76 -4.13 -5.40 -13.36
N LEU A 77 -3.87 -6.67 -13.71
CA LEU A 77 -3.26 -7.65 -12.80
C LEU A 77 -1.81 -7.30 -12.49
N GLU A 78 -1.06 -6.79 -13.48
CA GLU A 78 0.30 -6.29 -13.29
C GLU A 78 0.33 -5.07 -12.33
N LEU A 79 -0.64 -4.16 -12.42
CA LEU A 79 -0.71 -2.97 -11.54
C LEU A 79 -0.97 -3.34 -10.07
N VAL A 80 -1.77 -4.38 -9.82
CA VAL A 80 -2.07 -4.87 -8.45
C VAL A 80 -1.10 -5.94 -7.96
N ALA A 81 -0.10 -6.34 -8.76
CA ALA A 81 0.88 -7.35 -8.38
C ALA A 81 1.56 -6.96 -7.05
N THR A 82 1.77 -7.94 -6.17
CA THR A 82 2.30 -7.73 -4.82
C THR A 82 3.07 -8.97 -4.33
N SER A 83 3.76 -8.84 -3.19
CA SER A 83 4.49 -9.91 -2.52
C SER A 83 4.43 -9.72 -0.99
N PRO A 84 4.87 -10.70 -0.19
CA PRO A 84 4.95 -10.54 1.27
C PRO A 84 5.82 -9.35 1.73
N GLU A 85 6.89 -9.01 0.99
CA GLU A 85 7.77 -7.85 1.26
C GLU A 85 7.08 -6.50 1.00
N ASP A 86 6.05 -6.49 0.15
CA ASP A 86 5.33 -5.29 -0.28
C ASP A 86 4.08 -5.05 0.58
N ARG A 87 4.25 -5.12 1.91
CA ARG A 87 3.18 -4.85 2.89
C ARG A 87 3.70 -3.90 3.96
N PRO A 88 2.87 -2.96 4.47
CA PRO A 88 1.45 -2.75 4.17
C PRO A 88 1.16 -2.06 2.82
N LEU A 89 0.33 -2.66 1.96
CA LEU A 89 -0.12 -2.10 0.67
C LEU A 89 -1.59 -1.68 0.68
N SER A 90 -1.93 -0.60 -0.03
CA SER A 90 -3.29 -0.24 -0.47
C SER A 90 -3.40 -0.34 -1.99
N VAL A 91 -4.53 -0.80 -2.51
CA VAL A 91 -4.80 -0.80 -3.96
C VAL A 91 -5.69 0.38 -4.30
N GLN A 92 -5.21 1.29 -5.15
CA GLN A 92 -6.01 2.42 -5.62
C GLN A 92 -6.85 2.03 -6.84
N ILE A 93 -8.17 2.13 -6.71
CA ILE A 93 -9.13 1.89 -7.79
C ILE A 93 -9.89 3.15 -8.17
N TYR A 94 -10.34 3.22 -9.42
CA TYR A 94 -11.21 4.30 -9.90
C TYR A 94 -12.28 3.82 -10.88
N SER A 95 -13.42 4.52 -10.89
CA SER A 95 -14.47 4.38 -11.88
C SER A 95 -15.45 5.54 -11.79
N GLY A 96 -16.10 5.89 -12.91
CA GLY A 96 -17.26 6.78 -12.92
C GLY A 96 -18.59 6.07 -12.56
N VAL A 97 -18.56 4.77 -12.25
CA VAL A 97 -19.74 3.95 -11.97
C VAL A 97 -19.54 3.24 -10.63
N SER A 98 -20.42 3.50 -9.67
CA SER A 98 -20.31 2.98 -8.30
C SER A 98 -20.33 1.44 -8.25
N GLU A 99 -21.12 0.80 -9.10
CA GLU A 99 -21.23 -0.65 -9.18
C GLU A 99 -19.90 -1.31 -9.58
N HIS A 100 -19.11 -0.65 -10.43
CA HIS A 100 -17.77 -1.14 -10.79
C HIS A 100 -16.83 -1.07 -9.60
N LEU A 101 -16.87 0.02 -8.81
CA LEU A 101 -16.07 0.15 -7.59
C LEU A 101 -16.41 -0.93 -6.57
N VAL A 102 -17.70 -1.21 -6.34
CA VAL A 102 -18.13 -2.27 -5.41
C VAL A 102 -17.64 -3.64 -5.88
N ARG A 103 -17.77 -3.95 -7.17
CA ARG A 103 -17.30 -5.23 -7.74
C ARG A 103 -15.79 -5.38 -7.62
N ALA A 104 -15.02 -4.33 -7.91
CA ALA A 104 -13.57 -4.33 -7.77
C ALA A 104 -13.14 -4.47 -6.30
N ALA A 105 -13.81 -3.80 -5.38
CA ALA A 105 -13.53 -3.90 -3.95
C ALA A 105 -13.73 -5.34 -3.43
N ARG A 106 -14.84 -5.98 -3.79
CA ARG A 106 -15.09 -7.41 -3.47
C ARG A 106 -14.05 -8.33 -4.09
N TRP A 107 -13.72 -8.10 -5.36
CA TRP A 107 -12.70 -8.88 -6.06
C TRP A 107 -11.33 -8.84 -5.35
N LEU A 108 -10.96 -7.66 -4.83
CA LEU A 108 -9.73 -7.44 -4.07
C LEU A 108 -9.78 -8.12 -2.70
N GLU A 109 -10.88 -7.96 -1.98
CA GLU A 109 -11.10 -8.60 -0.67
C GLU A 109 -11.01 -10.14 -0.78
N GLU A 110 -11.69 -10.74 -1.74
CA GLU A 110 -11.67 -12.19 -2.03
C GLU A 110 -10.26 -12.71 -2.32
N ARG A 111 -9.34 -11.84 -2.77
CA ARG A 111 -7.94 -12.18 -3.07
C ARG A 111 -6.97 -11.78 -1.96
N GLY A 112 -7.48 -11.35 -0.81
CA GLY A 112 -6.69 -11.08 0.38
C GLY A 112 -5.99 -9.72 0.41
N TYR A 113 -6.39 -8.78 -0.46
CA TYR A 113 -5.96 -7.38 -0.33
C TYR A 113 -6.66 -6.75 0.88
N GLN A 114 -5.90 -6.01 1.70
CA GLN A 114 -6.37 -5.57 3.03
C GLN A 114 -6.82 -4.11 3.08
N ARG A 115 -6.48 -3.32 2.07
CA ARG A 115 -6.78 -1.89 1.98
C ARG A 115 -7.07 -1.54 0.53
N ILE A 116 -8.13 -0.77 0.35
CA ILE A 116 -8.63 -0.29 -0.93
C ILE A 116 -8.73 1.22 -0.80
N ASP A 117 -8.14 1.92 -1.75
CA ASP A 117 -8.17 3.37 -1.87
C ASP A 117 -9.01 3.73 -3.11
N ILE A 118 -9.84 4.77 -3.01
CA ILE A 118 -10.68 5.22 -4.12
C ILE A 118 -10.11 6.54 -4.63
N ASN A 119 -9.64 6.56 -5.88
CA ASN A 119 -9.16 7.79 -6.48
C ASN A 119 -10.34 8.75 -6.73
N MET A 120 -10.29 9.92 -6.09
CA MET A 120 -11.25 11.02 -6.24
C MET A 120 -10.55 12.34 -6.57
N GLY A 121 -9.26 12.29 -6.93
CA GLY A 121 -8.42 13.48 -7.08
C GLY A 121 -7.93 13.73 -8.50
N CYS A 122 -8.01 12.76 -9.40
CA CYS A 122 -7.56 12.92 -10.77
C CYS A 122 -8.54 13.83 -11.54
N PRO A 123 -8.10 14.97 -12.09
CA PRO A 123 -8.98 15.88 -12.84
C PRO A 123 -9.22 15.42 -14.30
N MET A 124 -8.65 14.26 -14.69
CA MET A 124 -8.68 13.73 -16.06
C MET A 124 -10.09 13.41 -16.54
#